data_AF-A0A5K1FQT5-F1
#
_entry.id   AF-A0A5K1FQT5-F1
#
_cell.length_a   1.000
_cell.length_b   1.000
_cell.length_c   1.000
_cell.angle_alpha   90.00
_cell.angle_beta   90.00
_cell.angle_gamma   90.00
#
_symmetry.space_group_name_H-M   'P 1'
#
loop_
_entity.id
_entity.type
_entity.pdbx_description
1 polymer ?
#
loop_
_entity_poly.entity_id
_entity_poly.type
_entity_poly.pdbx_seq_one_letter_code
_entity_poly.pdbx_strand_id
1 'polypeptide(L)' 'VRAVSAKYIMKCDDDTFVRVDAVIKEVKKVAEHSSVYVGNMNYYHKPLRFGKWAVTYE' A
#
# COMPACT_ATOMS: atom_id res chain seq x y z
N VAL A 1 14.60 11.79 15.50
CA VAL A 1 13.40 11.30 14.79
C VAL A 1 12.18 11.55 15.67
N ARG A 2 11.10 12.15 15.15
CA ARG A 2 9.83 12.31 15.89
C ARG A 2 8.86 11.22 15.44
N ALA A 3 8.32 10.45 16.37
CA ALA A 3 7.25 9.49 16.10
C ALA A 3 5.90 10.15 16.39
N VAL A 4 4.90 9.87 15.55
CA VAL A 4 3.51 10.33 15.74
C VAL A 4 2.58 9.13 15.63
N SER A 5 1.48 9.18 16.40
CA SER A 5 0.42 8.18 16.31
C SER A 5 -0.57 8.57 15.20
N ALA A 6 -1.04 7.59 14.44
CA ALA A 6 -2.05 7.77 13.40
C ALA A 6 -3.00 6.58 13.37
N LYS A 7 -4.30 6.82 13.20
CA LYS A 7 -5.32 5.76 13.07
C LYS A 7 -5.17 4.98 11.75
N TYR A 8 -4.72 5.66 10.69
CA TYR A 8 -4.51 5.09 9.36
C TYR A 8 -3.21 5.64 8.75
N ILE A 9 -2.51 4.79 7.99
CA ILE A 9 -1.27 5.16 7.28
C ILE A 9 -1.41 4.73 5.82
N MET A 10 -1.14 5.65 4.90
CA MET A 10 -1.06 5.38 3.46
C MET A 10 0.37 5.69 3.01
N LYS A 11 0.97 4.78 2.24
CA LYS A 11 2.27 4.97 1.60
C LYS A 11 2.06 5.00 0.09
N CYS A 12 2.62 6.02 -0.56
CA CYS A 12 2.61 6.20 -2.01
C CYS A 12 3.95 6.80 -2.45
N ASP A 13 4.22 6.74 -3.74
CA ASP A 13 5.35 7.42 -4.37
C ASP A 13 5.02 8.91 -4.59
N ASP A 14 6.04 9.74 -4.80
CA ASP A 14 5.90 11.19 -4.99
C ASP A 14 5.33 11.57 -6.37
N ASP A 15 5.31 10.63 -7.31
CA ASP A 15 4.75 10.77 -8.66
C ASP A 15 3.32 10.21 -8.79
N THR A 16 2.65 9.91 -7.67
CA THR A 16 1.30 9.35 -7.65
C THR A 16 0.23 10.40 -7.33
N PHE A 17 -0.80 10.51 -8.17
CA PHE A 17 -2.03 11.25 -7.82
C PHE A 17 -2.94 10.44 -6.90
N VAL A 18 -3.39 11.04 -5.80
CA VAL A 18 -4.30 10.39 -4.84
C VAL A 18 -5.55 11.24 -4.58
N ARG A 19 -6.72 10.62 -4.79
CA ARG A 19 -8.02 11.15 -4.32
C ARG A 19 -8.26 10.78 -2.86
N VAL A 20 -7.77 11.61 -1.96
CA VAL A 20 -7.78 11.35 -0.50
C VAL A 20 -9.20 11.15 0.04
N ASP A 21 -10.18 11.88 -0.50
CA ASP A 21 -11.60 11.76 -0.13
C ASP A 21 -12.14 10.34 -0.35
N ALA A 22 -11.81 9.74 -1.50
CA ALA A 22 -12.24 8.40 -1.85
C ALA A 22 -11.60 7.36 -0.93
N VAL A 23 -10.28 7.49 -0.69
CA VAL A 23 -9.54 6.56 0.19
C VAL A 23 -10.13 6.56 1.61
N ILE A 24 -10.37 7.74 2.18
CA ILE A 24 -10.95 7.85 3.52
C ILE A 24 -12.36 7.24 3.55
N LYS A 25 -13.17 7.44 2.51
CA LYS A 25 -14.52 6.85 2.41
C LYS A 25 -14.47 5.33 2.42
N GLU A 26 -13.51 4.73 1.71
CA GLU A 26 -13.37 3.26 1.67
C GLU A 26 -12.88 2.70 3.01
N VAL A 27 -11.86 3.31 3.63
CA VAL A 27 -11.31 2.84 4.90
C VAL A 27 -12.34 2.89 6.04
N LYS A 28 -13.26 3.88 6.01
CA LYS A 28 -14.35 4.00 6.98
C LYS A 28 -15.43 2.92 6.87
N LYS A 29 -15.46 2.11 5.81
CA LYS A 29 -16.41 0.99 5.70
C LYS A 29 -16.01 -0.22 6.53
N VAL A 30 -14.73 -0.31 6.92
CA VAL A 30 -14.24 -1.42 7.73
C VAL A 30 -14.69 -1.25 9.18
N ALA A 31 -15.14 -2.34 9.80
CA ALA A 31 -15.61 -2.33 11.18
C ALA A 31 -14.51 -1.82 12.13
N GLU A 32 -14.90 -1.09 13.17
CA GLU A 32 -13.98 -0.31 14.02
C GLU A 32 -12.92 -1.16 14.76
N HIS A 33 -13.16 -2.47 14.91
CA HIS A 33 -12.24 -3.42 15.52
C HIS A 33 -11.55 -4.35 14.51
N SER A 34 -11.57 -4.00 13.22
CA SER A 34 -10.95 -4.78 12.15
C SER A 34 -9.76 -4.06 11.54
N SER A 35 -8.74 -4.83 11.16
CA SER A 35 -7.53 -4.31 10.50
C SER A 35 -7.78 -4.05 9.03
N VAL A 36 -7.07 -3.07 8.46
CA VAL A 36 -7.14 -2.70 7.04
C VAL A 36 -5.77 -2.83 6.39
N TYR A 37 -5.70 -3.63 5.33
CA TYR A 37 -4.56 -3.67 4.41
C TYR A 37 -5.11 -3.70 2.99
N VAL A 38 -4.93 -2.61 2.25
CA VAL A 38 -5.59 -2.39 0.95
C VAL A 38 -4.58 -1.79 -0.02
N GLY A 39 -4.64 -2.26 -1.26
CA GLY A 39 -3.82 -1.79 -2.37
C GLY A 39 -3.89 -2.75 -3.54
N ASN A 40 -3.10 -2.49 -4.57
CA ASN A 40 -2.90 -3.43 -5.67
C ASN A 40 -1.89 -4.50 -5.23
N MET A 41 -2.39 -5.60 -4.66
CA MET A 41 -1.56 -6.65 -4.08
C MET A 41 -1.14 -7.67 -5.12
N ASN A 42 0.18 -7.87 -5.25
CA ASN A 42 0.73 -8.90 -6.13
C ASN A 42 0.92 -10.22 -5.37
N TYR A 43 -0.17 -10.95 -5.16
CA TYR A 43 -0.19 -12.15 -4.31
C TYR A 43 0.66 -13.33 -4.81
N TYR A 44 0.87 -13.44 -6.11
CA TYR A 44 1.56 -14.57 -6.73
C TYR A 44 2.84 -14.13 -7.45
N HIS A 45 3.46 -13.05 -6.97
CA HIS A 45 4.69 -12.54 -7.54
C HIS A 45 5.79 -13.61 -7.50
N LYS A 46 6.48 -13.79 -8.62
CA LYS A 46 7.70 -14.59 -8.72
C LYS A 46 8.85 -13.68 -9.10
N PRO A 47 10.09 -13.98 -8.64
CA PRO A 47 11.27 -13.24 -9.05
C PRO A 47 11.35 -13.09 -10.57
N LEU A 48 11.46 -11.84 -11.04
CA LEU A 48 11.58 -11.56 -12.46
C LEU A 48 13.00 -11.93 -12.94
N ARG A 49 13.10 -12.56 -14.11
CA ARG A 49 14.39 -12.90 -14.73
C ARG A 49 14.86 -11.89 -15.77
N PHE A 50 13.98 -10.95 -16.14
CA PHE A 50 14.24 -9.91 -17.12
C PHE A 50 13.48 -8.61 -16.75
N GLY A 51 13.94 -7.47 -17.26
CA GLY A 51 13.33 -6.16 -17.06
C GLY A 51 13.91 -5.37 -15.87
N LYS A 52 13.32 -4.19 -15.60
CA LYS A 52 13.80 -3.22 -14.58
C LYS A 52 14.00 -3.83 -13.19
N TRP A 53 13.18 -4.81 -12.84
CA TRP A 53 13.13 -5.43 -11.50
C TRP A 53 13.67 -6.87 -11.49
N ALA A 54 14.51 -7.24 -12.46
CA ALA A 54 15.07 -8.58 -12.54
C ALA A 54 16.06 -8.88 -11.41
N VAL A 55 16.05 -10.13 -10.91
CA VAL A 55 17.02 -10.65 -9.94
C VAL A 55 17.65 -11.94 -10.44
N THR A 56 18.96 -12.10 -10.19
CA THR A 56 19.80 -13.15 -10.78
C THR A 56 19.75 -14.49 -10.02
N TYR A 57 19.49 -14.46 -8.71
CA TYR A 57 19.41 -15.63 -7.85
C TYR A 57 18.09 -15.65 -7.07
N GLU A 58 17.68 -16.81 -6.60
CA GLU A 58 16.62 -16.94 -5.58
C GLU A 58 17.22 -16.89 -4.17
#